data_AF-A0A923UQY9-F1
#
_entry.id   AF-A0A923UQY9-F1
#
_cell.length_a   1.000
_cell.length_b   1.000
_cell.length_c   1.000
_cell.angle_alpha   90.00
_cell.angle_beta   90.00
_cell.angle_gamma   90.00
#
_symmetry.space_group_name_H-M   'P 1'
#
loop_
_entity.id
_entity.type
_entity.pdbx_description
1 polymer ?
#
loop_
_entity_poly.entity_id
_entity_poly.type
_entity_poly.pdbx_seq_one_letter_code
_entity_poly.pdbx_strand_id
1 'polypeptide(L)'
;MDNQRVKIILFIHILAFLWVPIVVSNLNLIKEKPLHGYITQYHKIPFALENWFTEKYQQNFEQHNNQNFGFRNTLLRIHNQWQYSLFNSTTASAMIVGKNEYLYGDNYVYAYTGENFVGYDSIMSQSIKIKKLQDTLLTKGIDFLIAFAPGKGTFMPEYIPDKYLAKHYETTNLKAFVSTFNKLNITHINFSDWFDKMKPTAKYPLYPQAGWHWSNYGQYLTMDSILHYMEALKKVDMPNIILDSLIVGNYNTEREYDGGHLMNLYDTLPTYAMAQPYFHFDTLHKTKIKTLVIGDSYYDEMWAGGLSFNAFDNGNFWYYNRDIYDNNPNGIKDRKLLNIKQEIEKNKFILLMPTNANIYKLGFGFIEEAYEAYFNPNYELNQIKKERINKIVKTIKTTPSWLAAIEQQAVRENISLDKAIQNNAEYVLKEENKKTVK
;
A
#
# COMPACT_ATOMS: atom_id res chain seq x y z
N MET A 1 -20.38 -14.73 57.34
CA MET A 1 -20.80 -15.64 56.25
C MET A 1 -19.95 -16.90 56.33
N ASP A 2 -20.56 -18.07 56.20
CA ASP A 2 -19.84 -19.33 56.11
C ASP A 2 -18.92 -19.32 54.86
N ASN A 3 -17.67 -19.75 54.99
CA ASN A 3 -16.63 -19.66 53.94
C ASN A 3 -17.11 -20.36 52.64
N GLN A 4 -17.91 -21.42 52.80
CA GLN A 4 -18.54 -22.12 51.68
C GLN A 4 -19.54 -21.24 50.91
N ARG A 5 -20.36 -20.45 51.60
CA ARG A 5 -21.32 -19.54 50.95
C ARG A 5 -20.60 -18.45 50.18
N VAL A 6 -19.48 -17.93 50.71
CA VAL A 6 -18.66 -16.93 50.02
C VAL A 6 -18.08 -17.49 48.71
N LYS A 7 -17.52 -18.71 48.75
CA LYS A 7 -16.98 -19.37 47.56
C LYS A 7 -18.04 -19.59 46.47
N ILE A 8 -19.24 -20.04 46.86
CA ILE A 8 -20.35 -20.24 45.92
C ILE A 8 -20.77 -18.92 45.27
N ILE A 9 -20.90 -17.85 46.06
CA ILE A 9 -21.24 -16.52 45.55
C ILE A 9 -20.18 -16.06 44.54
N LEU A 10 -18.90 -16.15 44.88
CA LEU A 10 -17.81 -15.76 43.97
C LEU A 10 -17.81 -16.58 42.67
N PHE A 11 -18.04 -17.89 42.77
CA PHE A 11 -18.12 -18.76 41.59
C PHE A 11 -19.28 -18.37 40.67
N ILE A 12 -20.46 -18.10 41.22
CA ILE A 12 -21.63 -17.63 40.44
C ILE A 12 -21.31 -16.29 39.77
N HIS A 13 -20.65 -15.36 40.47
CA HIS A 13 -20.28 -14.08 39.89
C HIS A 13 -19.28 -14.22 38.74
N ILE A 14 -18.28 -15.09 38.88
CA ILE A 14 -17.32 -15.37 37.80
C ILE A 14 -18.05 -15.97 36.60
N LEU A 15 -18.91 -16.97 36.82
CA LEU A 15 -19.69 -17.57 35.73
C LEU A 15 -20.57 -16.53 35.04
N ALA A 16 -21.34 -15.74 35.80
CA ALA A 16 -22.18 -14.68 35.25
C ALA A 16 -21.38 -13.65 34.46
N PHE A 17 -20.19 -13.28 34.95
CA PHE A 17 -19.28 -12.36 34.27
C PHE A 17 -18.78 -12.90 32.92
N LEU A 18 -18.52 -14.21 32.81
CA LEU A 18 -18.11 -14.84 31.53
C LEU A 18 -19.21 -14.78 30.45
N TRP A 19 -20.48 -14.67 30.84
CA TRP A 19 -21.61 -14.53 29.90
C TRP A 19 -21.82 -13.08 29.43
N VAL A 20 -21.25 -12.08 30.12
CA VAL A 20 -21.46 -10.65 29.82
C VAL A 20 -21.13 -10.30 28.36
N PRO A 21 -19.98 -10.71 27.77
CA PRO A 21 -19.67 -10.41 26.37
C PRO A 21 -20.71 -10.93 25.37
N ILE A 22 -21.28 -12.09 25.65
CA ILE A 22 -22.30 -12.74 24.80
C ILE A 22 -23.62 -11.96 24.91
N VAL A 23 -24.03 -11.61 26.13
CA VAL A 23 -25.25 -10.83 26.38
C VAL A 23 -25.17 -9.47 25.70
N VAL A 24 -24.05 -8.76 25.88
CA VAL A 24 -23.83 -7.43 25.29
C VAL A 24 -23.83 -7.48 23.76
N SER A 25 -23.21 -8.51 23.15
CA SER A 25 -23.19 -8.70 21.69
C SER A 25 -24.58 -8.98 21.12
N ASN A 26 -25.36 -9.88 21.73
CA ASN A 26 -26.69 -10.25 21.21
C ASN A 26 -27.74 -9.15 21.41
N LEU A 27 -27.64 -8.38 22.49
CA LEU A 27 -28.57 -7.31 22.80
C LEU A 27 -28.14 -5.94 22.26
N ASN A 28 -26.97 -5.85 21.62
CA ASN A 28 -26.38 -4.61 21.09
C ASN A 28 -26.39 -3.45 22.12
N LEU A 29 -26.14 -3.76 23.39
CA LEU A 29 -26.32 -2.81 24.50
C LEU A 29 -25.31 -1.68 24.48
N ILE A 30 -24.16 -1.88 23.84
CA ILE A 30 -23.02 -0.95 23.86
C ILE A 30 -22.47 -0.78 22.45
N LYS A 31 -22.32 0.47 22.03
CA LYS A 31 -21.64 0.83 20.79
C LYS A 31 -20.19 1.16 21.10
N GLU A 32 -19.27 0.34 20.61
CA GLU A 32 -17.83 0.54 20.79
C GLU A 32 -17.23 1.33 19.64
N LYS A 33 -16.24 2.19 19.92
CA LYS A 33 -15.43 2.80 18.87
C LYS A 33 -14.69 1.70 18.10
N PRO A 34 -14.68 1.72 16.75
CA PRO A 34 -13.96 0.75 15.94
C PRO A 34 -12.45 0.86 16.17
N LEU A 35 -11.73 -0.26 16.06
CA LEU A 35 -10.27 -0.25 16.05
C LEU A 35 -9.76 0.28 14.71
N HIS A 36 -8.61 0.93 14.71
CA HIS A 36 -7.89 1.26 13.49
C HIS A 36 -7.15 0.03 12.95
N GLY A 37 -7.01 -0.03 11.62
CA GLY A 37 -6.36 -1.12 10.91
C GLY A 37 -7.32 -1.92 10.02
N TYR A 38 -6.75 -2.80 9.20
CA TYR A 38 -7.52 -3.67 8.32
C TYR A 38 -7.98 -4.93 9.06
N ILE A 39 -9.27 -5.26 8.95
CA ILE A 39 -9.86 -6.48 9.50
C ILE A 39 -10.59 -7.19 8.37
N THR A 40 -10.22 -8.45 8.11
CA THR A 40 -11.00 -9.33 7.21
C THR A 40 -12.36 -9.60 7.85
N GLN A 41 -13.44 -9.18 7.19
CA GLN A 41 -14.79 -9.41 7.70
C GLN A 41 -15.22 -10.85 7.41
N TYR A 42 -15.62 -11.59 8.45
CA TYR A 42 -16.25 -12.90 8.30
C TYR A 42 -17.77 -12.76 8.34
N HIS A 43 -18.43 -13.14 7.26
CA HIS A 43 -19.90 -13.20 7.21
C HIS A 43 -20.39 -14.50 7.85
N LYS A 44 -21.50 -14.42 8.59
CA LYS A 44 -22.16 -15.60 9.17
C LYS A 44 -22.70 -16.49 8.06
N ILE A 45 -22.33 -17.76 8.07
CA ILE A 45 -22.98 -18.80 7.25
C ILE A 45 -24.23 -19.27 8.00
N PRO A 46 -25.40 -19.39 7.33
CA PRO A 46 -26.60 -19.92 7.97
C PRO A 46 -26.40 -21.38 8.39
N PHE A 47 -27.05 -21.76 9.49
CA PHE A 47 -27.02 -23.15 9.94
C PHE A 47 -27.62 -24.07 8.87
N ALA A 48 -26.87 -25.11 8.51
CA ALA A 48 -27.32 -26.18 7.63
C ALA A 48 -26.68 -27.50 8.08
N LEU A 49 -27.41 -28.61 8.01
CA LEU A 49 -26.92 -29.92 8.45
C LEU A 49 -25.64 -30.33 7.70
N GLU A 50 -25.55 -30.03 6.41
CA GLU A 50 -24.34 -30.26 5.60
C GLU A 50 -23.13 -29.48 6.13
N ASN A 51 -23.31 -28.22 6.50
CA ASN A 51 -22.25 -27.37 7.05
C ASN A 51 -21.87 -27.75 8.49
N TRP A 52 -22.77 -28.41 9.23
CA TRP A 52 -22.51 -28.91 10.58
C TRP A 52 -21.59 -30.14 10.55
N PHE A 53 -21.88 -31.12 9.70
CA PHE A 53 -21.06 -32.34 9.60
C PHE A 53 -19.73 -32.12 8.86
N THR A 54 -19.60 -31.04 8.10
CA THR A 54 -18.35 -30.64 7.45
C THR A 54 -17.54 -29.62 8.26
N GLU A 55 -17.96 -29.29 9.49
CA GLU A 55 -17.36 -28.30 10.40
C GLU A 55 -17.34 -26.85 9.90
N LYS A 56 -17.83 -26.58 8.69
CA LYS A 56 -17.84 -25.25 8.08
C LYS A 56 -18.63 -24.24 8.91
N TYR A 57 -19.74 -24.66 9.51
CA TYR A 57 -20.54 -23.78 10.36
C TYR A 57 -19.78 -23.38 11.62
N GLN A 58 -19.15 -24.33 12.29
CA GLN A 58 -18.42 -24.14 13.55
C GLN A 58 -17.20 -23.23 13.33
N GLN A 59 -16.41 -23.50 12.28
CA GLN A 59 -15.24 -22.69 11.94
C GLN A 59 -15.63 -21.24 11.59
N ASN A 60 -16.69 -21.06 10.80
CA ASN A 60 -17.18 -19.72 10.47
C ASN A 60 -17.77 -18.98 11.67
N PHE A 61 -18.56 -19.67 12.49
CA PHE A 61 -19.15 -19.11 13.70
C PHE A 61 -18.07 -18.68 14.69
N GLU A 62 -17.03 -19.49 14.88
CA GLU A 62 -15.88 -19.17 15.73
C GLU A 62 -15.13 -17.94 15.19
N GLN A 63 -14.78 -17.92 13.90
CA GLN A 63 -14.09 -16.78 13.28
C GLN A 63 -14.91 -15.48 13.38
N HIS A 64 -16.22 -15.57 13.11
CA HIS A 64 -17.12 -14.43 13.23
C HIS A 64 -17.22 -13.94 14.68
N ASN A 65 -17.46 -14.84 15.64
CA ASN A 65 -17.61 -14.45 17.04
C ASN A 65 -16.32 -13.89 17.64
N ASN A 66 -15.15 -14.44 17.28
CA ASN A 66 -13.84 -13.91 17.69
C ASN A 66 -13.61 -12.46 17.22
N GLN A 67 -14.37 -12.00 16.22
CA GLN A 67 -14.35 -10.62 15.75
C GLN A 67 -15.50 -9.73 16.26
N ASN A 68 -16.59 -10.32 16.78
CA ASN A 68 -17.85 -9.60 17.03
C ASN A 68 -18.43 -9.81 18.45
N PHE A 69 -17.66 -10.39 19.37
CA PHE A 69 -18.09 -10.51 20.77
C PHE A 69 -18.11 -9.14 21.48
N GLY A 70 -18.99 -8.99 22.48
CA GLY A 70 -19.19 -7.71 23.17
C GLY A 70 -17.95 -7.30 23.97
N PHE A 71 -17.66 -6.00 23.99
CA PHE A 71 -16.44 -5.42 24.58
C PHE A 71 -15.14 -5.77 23.88
N ARG A 72 -15.16 -6.42 22.71
CA ARG A 72 -13.93 -6.83 22.03
C ARG A 72 -12.97 -5.66 21.83
N ASN A 73 -13.46 -4.54 21.29
CA ASN A 73 -12.60 -3.40 20.99
C ASN A 73 -12.08 -2.75 22.28
N THR A 74 -12.93 -2.65 23.29
CA THR A 74 -12.60 -2.14 24.63
C THR A 74 -11.50 -2.98 25.28
N LEU A 75 -11.65 -4.29 25.30
CA LEU A 75 -10.70 -5.24 25.89
C LEU A 75 -9.36 -5.24 25.13
N LEU A 76 -9.41 -5.15 23.79
CA LEU A 76 -8.19 -5.04 22.98
C LEU A 76 -7.45 -3.73 23.26
N ARG A 77 -8.15 -2.59 23.39
CA ARG A 77 -7.50 -1.33 23.78
C ARG A 77 -6.88 -1.39 25.18
N ILE A 78 -7.57 -2.01 26.15
CA ILE A 78 -7.02 -2.22 27.51
C ILE A 78 -5.75 -3.07 27.42
N HIS A 79 -5.80 -4.18 26.69
CA HIS A 79 -4.65 -5.05 26.51
C HIS A 79 -3.48 -4.31 25.85
N ASN A 80 -3.73 -3.56 24.78
CA ASN A 80 -2.72 -2.77 24.09
C ASN A 80 -2.13 -1.68 25.00
N GLN A 81 -2.96 -0.99 25.78
CA GLN A 81 -2.53 0.00 26.76
C GLN A 81 -1.60 -0.63 27.81
N TRP A 82 -1.94 -1.80 28.34
CA TRP A 82 -1.09 -2.50 29.31
C TRP A 82 0.24 -2.95 28.70
N GLN A 83 0.21 -3.48 27.49
CA GLN A 83 1.44 -3.85 26.76
C GLN A 83 2.35 -2.64 26.56
N TYR A 84 1.78 -1.52 26.15
CA TYR A 84 2.52 -0.28 25.97
C TYR A 84 3.06 0.27 27.29
N SER A 85 2.19 0.54 28.27
CA SER A 85 2.57 1.23 29.50
C SER A 85 3.52 0.44 30.41
N LEU A 86 3.44 -0.90 30.42
CA LEU A 86 4.28 -1.73 31.30
C LEU A 86 5.54 -2.27 30.63
N PHE A 87 5.52 -2.47 29.32
CA PHE A 87 6.58 -3.18 28.60
C PHE A 87 7.14 -2.42 27.40
N ASN A 88 6.63 -1.22 27.10
CA ASN A 88 6.97 -0.46 25.89
C ASN A 88 6.86 -1.33 24.62
N SER A 89 5.80 -2.15 24.56
CA SER A 89 5.56 -3.12 23.49
C SER A 89 4.24 -2.84 22.78
N THR A 90 4.07 -3.42 21.60
CA THR A 90 2.86 -3.30 20.80
C THR A 90 2.39 -4.68 20.35
N THR A 91 1.07 -4.82 20.26
CA THR A 91 0.40 -5.99 19.66
C THR A 91 0.05 -5.75 18.20
N ALA A 92 0.22 -4.51 17.71
CA ALA A 92 0.02 -4.19 16.31
C ALA A 92 1.06 -4.94 15.47
N SER A 93 0.58 -5.74 14.53
CA SER A 93 1.44 -6.51 13.63
C SER A 93 2.36 -5.58 12.83
N ALA A 94 3.59 -6.03 12.59
CA ALA A 94 4.61 -5.30 11.83
C ALA A 94 4.99 -3.92 12.41
N MET A 95 4.72 -3.67 13.71
CA MET A 95 5.07 -2.43 14.39
C MET A 95 6.15 -2.63 15.45
N ILE A 96 7.04 -1.65 15.54
CA ILE A 96 8.12 -1.59 16.52
C ILE A 96 7.98 -0.29 17.30
N VAL A 97 7.95 -0.39 18.63
CA VAL A 97 8.11 0.75 19.53
C VAL A 97 9.60 0.99 19.72
N GLY A 98 10.05 2.13 19.22
CA GLY A 98 11.43 2.60 19.25
C GLY A 98 11.82 3.22 20.60
N LYS A 99 13.08 3.64 20.67
CA LYS A 99 13.56 4.49 21.76
C LYS A 99 12.79 5.81 21.73
N ASN A 100 12.54 6.38 22.90
CA ASN A 100 11.78 7.62 23.05
C ASN A 100 10.41 7.56 22.33
N GLU A 101 9.76 6.39 22.35
CA GLU A 101 8.39 6.19 21.87
C GLU A 101 8.18 6.46 20.37
N TYR A 102 9.25 6.50 19.57
CA TYR A 102 9.15 6.57 18.12
C TYR A 102 8.58 5.28 17.55
N LEU A 103 7.55 5.37 16.71
CA LEU A 103 6.98 4.19 16.06
C LEU A 103 7.62 3.90 14.71
N TYR A 104 7.86 2.63 14.43
CA TYR A 104 8.38 2.15 13.14
C TYR A 104 7.52 0.99 12.62
N GLY A 105 7.37 0.91 11.30
CA GLY A 105 7.07 -0.37 10.66
C GLY A 105 8.34 -1.22 10.57
N ASP A 106 8.23 -2.52 10.79
CA ASP A 106 9.37 -3.44 10.78
C ASP A 106 10.15 -3.43 9.45
N ASN A 107 9.43 -3.35 8.33
CA ASN A 107 9.97 -3.21 6.98
C ASN A 107 10.90 -1.99 6.81
N TYR A 108 10.63 -0.87 7.49
CA TYR A 108 11.49 0.30 7.46
C TYR A 108 12.79 0.08 8.23
N VAL A 109 12.73 -0.68 9.34
CA VAL A 109 13.92 -1.09 10.10
C VAL A 109 14.75 -2.07 9.28
N TYR A 110 14.12 -3.07 8.65
CA TYR A 110 14.83 -4.04 7.81
C TYR A 110 15.50 -3.41 6.59
N ALA A 111 14.89 -2.36 6.01
CA ALA A 111 15.50 -1.61 4.91
C ALA A 111 16.72 -0.80 5.35
N TYR A 112 16.72 -0.30 6.60
CA TYR A 112 17.88 0.36 7.19
C TYR A 112 18.99 -0.63 7.55
N THR A 113 18.64 -1.72 8.24
CA THR A 113 19.62 -2.74 8.67
C THR A 113 20.17 -3.56 7.50
N GLY A 114 19.46 -3.62 6.37
CA GLY A 114 19.83 -4.44 5.22
C GLY A 114 19.32 -5.88 5.32
N GLU A 115 18.49 -6.21 6.32
CA GLU A 115 17.89 -7.55 6.48
C GLU A 115 17.05 -8.00 5.27
N ASN A 116 16.51 -7.05 4.50
CA ASN A 116 15.75 -7.33 3.29
C ASN A 116 16.56 -7.17 1.99
N PHE A 117 17.90 -7.15 2.07
CA PHE A 117 18.76 -6.99 0.89
C PHE A 117 18.56 -8.14 -0.10
N VAL A 118 18.20 -7.81 -1.34
CA VAL A 118 17.86 -8.82 -2.36
C VAL A 118 19.08 -9.41 -3.09
N GLY A 119 20.28 -8.89 -2.84
CA GLY A 119 21.50 -9.32 -3.50
C GLY A 119 21.83 -8.53 -4.76
N TYR A 120 23.14 -8.44 -5.06
CA TYR A 120 23.64 -7.66 -6.19
C TYR A 120 23.17 -8.16 -7.56
N ASP A 121 23.02 -9.48 -7.74
CA ASP A 121 22.59 -10.07 -9.01
C ASP A 121 21.16 -9.67 -9.37
N SER A 122 20.25 -9.72 -8.40
CA SER A 122 18.86 -9.26 -8.56
C SER A 122 18.81 -7.76 -8.88
N ILE A 123 19.61 -6.95 -8.19
CA ILE A 123 19.71 -5.50 -8.41
C ILE A 123 20.24 -5.19 -9.82
N MET A 124 21.32 -5.87 -10.24
CA MET A 124 21.90 -5.70 -11.57
C MET A 124 20.93 -6.09 -12.67
N SER A 125 20.30 -7.27 -12.55
CA SER A 125 19.28 -7.76 -13.49
C SER A 125 18.13 -6.76 -13.64
N GLN A 126 17.62 -6.26 -12.52
CA GLN A 126 16.55 -5.27 -12.54
C GLN A 126 17.00 -3.94 -13.15
N SER A 127 18.21 -3.48 -12.82
CA SER A 127 18.76 -2.22 -13.35
C SER A 127 18.98 -2.29 -14.87
N ILE A 128 19.40 -3.43 -15.41
CA ILE A 128 19.52 -3.64 -16.86
C ILE A 128 18.15 -3.51 -17.56
N LYS A 129 17.08 -4.08 -16.99
CA LYS A 129 15.73 -3.93 -17.53
C LYS A 129 15.28 -2.46 -17.52
N ILE A 130 15.51 -1.77 -16.40
CA ILE A 130 15.20 -0.34 -16.26
C ILE A 130 15.95 0.48 -17.30
N LYS A 131 17.25 0.25 -17.50
CA LYS A 131 18.04 1.00 -18.48
C LYS A 131 17.50 0.80 -19.90
N LYS A 132 17.19 -0.44 -20.28
CA LYS A 132 16.59 -0.75 -21.58
C LYS A 132 15.24 -0.07 -21.77
N LEU A 133 14.39 -0.07 -20.73
CA LEU A 133 13.11 0.65 -20.76
C LEU A 133 13.33 2.16 -20.90
N GLN A 134 14.18 2.77 -20.07
CA GLN A 134 14.50 4.20 -20.12
C GLN A 134 14.95 4.61 -21.53
N ASP A 135 15.88 3.87 -22.13
CA ASP A 135 16.39 4.17 -23.49
C ASP A 135 15.29 4.03 -24.54
N THR A 136 14.49 2.97 -24.47
CA THR A 136 13.42 2.70 -25.43
C THR A 136 12.31 3.75 -25.34
N LEU A 137 11.91 4.11 -24.12
CA LEU A 137 10.91 5.15 -23.87
C LEU A 137 11.41 6.52 -24.31
N LEU A 138 12.69 6.81 -24.14
CA LEU A 138 13.28 8.06 -24.61
C LEU A 138 13.17 8.22 -26.14
N THR A 139 13.36 7.15 -26.92
CA THR A 139 13.13 7.18 -28.39
C THR A 139 11.69 7.51 -28.78
N LYS A 140 10.75 7.35 -27.85
CA LYS A 140 9.31 7.66 -27.99
C LYS A 140 8.95 9.03 -27.38
N GLY A 141 9.93 9.78 -26.90
CA GLY A 141 9.72 11.07 -26.23
C GLY A 141 9.10 10.95 -24.83
N ILE A 142 9.28 9.80 -24.19
CA ILE A 142 8.78 9.50 -22.85
C ILE A 142 9.97 9.42 -21.89
N ASP A 143 10.04 10.37 -20.97
CA ASP A 143 11.09 10.36 -19.94
C ASP A 143 10.74 9.38 -18.82
N PHE A 144 11.77 8.82 -18.20
CA PHE A 144 11.63 7.84 -17.13
C PHE A 144 12.47 8.27 -15.93
N LEU A 145 11.85 8.44 -14.76
CA LEU A 145 12.51 8.84 -13.52
C LEU A 145 12.16 7.89 -12.38
N ILE A 146 13.17 7.52 -11.60
CA ILE A 146 12.98 6.82 -10.33
C ILE A 146 13.30 7.77 -9.16
N ALA A 147 12.34 8.01 -8.29
CA ALA A 147 12.50 8.85 -7.11
C ALA A 147 12.44 8.00 -5.83
N PHE A 148 13.58 7.74 -5.21
CA PHE A 148 13.64 6.95 -3.97
C PHE A 148 13.21 7.81 -2.77
N ALA A 149 12.02 7.55 -2.24
CA ALA A 149 11.55 8.22 -1.03
C ALA A 149 12.24 7.66 0.23
N PRO A 150 12.62 8.53 1.20
CA PRO A 150 13.20 8.07 2.46
C PRO A 150 12.20 7.18 3.20
N GLY A 151 12.70 6.19 3.92
CA GLY A 151 11.93 5.48 4.93
C GLY A 151 12.24 6.04 6.30
N LYS A 152 11.28 6.02 7.24
CA LYS A 152 11.54 6.51 8.60
C LYS A 152 12.71 5.81 9.28
N GLY A 153 12.88 4.50 9.05
CA GLY A 153 14.00 3.73 9.58
C GLY A 153 15.38 4.23 9.10
N THR A 154 15.49 4.69 7.86
CA THR A 154 16.74 5.28 7.36
C THR A 154 16.94 6.72 7.76
N PHE A 155 15.85 7.48 7.91
CA PHE A 155 15.91 8.89 8.31
C PHE A 155 16.17 9.07 9.82
N MET A 156 15.67 8.17 10.66
CA MET A 156 15.72 8.24 12.12
C MET A 156 16.31 6.98 12.77
N PRO A 157 17.49 6.51 12.33
CA PRO A 157 18.05 5.27 12.87
C PRO A 157 18.42 5.36 14.36
N GLU A 158 18.64 6.56 14.88
CA GLU A 158 19.03 6.79 16.28
C GLU A 158 17.97 6.32 17.29
N TYR A 159 16.70 6.21 16.89
CA TYR A 159 15.62 5.74 17.76
C TYR A 159 15.25 4.27 17.53
N ILE A 160 15.97 3.54 16.67
CA ILE A 160 15.76 2.10 16.51
C ILE A 160 16.28 1.37 17.76
N PRO A 161 15.53 0.40 18.34
CA PRO A 161 16.01 -0.37 19.47
C PRO A 161 17.26 -1.21 19.13
N ASP A 162 18.21 -1.29 20.07
CA ASP A 162 19.53 -1.91 19.82
C ASP A 162 19.45 -3.37 19.37
N LYS A 163 18.41 -4.10 19.81
CA LYS A 163 18.18 -5.50 19.41
C LYS A 163 18.04 -5.68 17.89
N TYR A 164 17.59 -4.65 17.16
CA TYR A 164 17.50 -4.69 15.70
C TYR A 164 18.81 -4.27 15.03
N LEU A 165 19.60 -3.41 15.69
CA LEU A 165 20.89 -2.95 15.17
C LEU A 165 21.99 -4.03 15.21
N ALA A 166 21.80 -5.07 16.01
CA ALA A 166 22.72 -6.22 16.06
C ALA A 166 22.88 -6.94 14.70
N LYS A 167 21.91 -6.82 13.78
CA LYS A 167 21.92 -7.42 12.44
C LYS A 167 22.19 -6.41 11.33
N HIS A 168 22.92 -5.34 11.61
CA HIS A 168 23.21 -4.32 10.61
C HIS A 168 24.24 -4.83 9.58
N TYR A 169 23.79 -5.06 8.34
CA TYR A 169 24.63 -5.49 7.23
C TYR A 169 25.39 -4.32 6.61
N GLU A 170 26.44 -4.63 5.86
CA GLU A 170 27.28 -3.61 5.20
C GLU A 170 26.52 -2.80 4.13
N THR A 171 25.56 -3.46 3.46
CA THR A 171 24.84 -2.89 2.32
C THR A 171 23.33 -2.99 2.48
N THR A 172 22.62 -2.13 1.76
CA THR A 172 21.15 -2.09 1.70
C THR A 172 20.71 -2.03 0.25
N ASN A 173 19.43 -2.31 0.01
CA ASN A 173 18.86 -2.20 -1.34
C ASN A 173 19.08 -0.81 -1.93
N LEU A 174 18.78 0.26 -1.18
CA LEU A 174 18.95 1.64 -1.65
C LEU A 174 20.41 1.93 -2.07
N LYS A 175 21.40 1.60 -1.21
CA LYS A 175 22.82 1.83 -1.51
C LYS A 175 23.24 1.12 -2.80
N ALA A 176 22.88 -0.15 -2.94
CA ALA A 176 23.25 -0.95 -4.09
C ALA A 176 22.54 -0.53 -5.39
N PHE A 177 21.26 -0.17 -5.33
CA PHE A 177 20.53 0.38 -6.48
C PHE A 177 21.10 1.74 -6.93
N VAL A 178 21.33 2.69 -6.02
CA VAL A 178 21.91 4.01 -6.36
C VAL A 178 23.30 3.84 -6.99
N SER A 179 24.16 2.99 -6.41
CA SER A 179 25.48 2.69 -6.99
C SER A 179 25.37 2.11 -8.41
N THR A 180 24.44 1.17 -8.62
CA THR A 180 24.22 0.53 -9.93
C THR A 180 23.62 1.50 -10.94
N PHE A 181 22.68 2.35 -10.52
CA PHE A 181 22.03 3.34 -11.37
C PHE A 181 23.02 4.40 -11.85
N ASN A 182 23.91 4.85 -10.97
CA ASN A 182 25.01 5.75 -11.35
C ASN A 182 25.92 5.10 -12.40
N LYS A 183 26.31 3.83 -12.21
CA LYS A 183 27.16 3.10 -13.18
C LYS A 183 26.49 2.92 -14.54
N LEU A 184 25.17 2.73 -14.57
CA LEU A 184 24.40 2.48 -15.79
C LEU A 184 23.78 3.75 -16.39
N ASN A 185 23.99 4.93 -15.80
CA ASN A 185 23.34 6.18 -16.19
C ASN A 185 21.80 6.06 -16.24
N ILE A 186 21.21 5.48 -15.19
CA ILE A 186 19.76 5.44 -14.98
C ILE A 186 19.34 6.73 -14.26
N THR A 187 18.33 7.42 -14.79
CA THR A 187 17.83 8.69 -14.27
C THR A 187 17.10 8.45 -12.95
N HIS A 188 17.63 9.04 -11.87
CA HIS A 188 17.04 8.88 -10.54
C HIS A 188 17.29 10.07 -9.61
N ILE A 189 16.44 10.20 -8.60
CA ILE A 189 16.61 11.09 -7.45
C ILE A 189 16.69 10.24 -6.19
N ASN A 190 17.68 10.50 -5.34
CA ASN A 190 17.80 9.88 -4.03
C ASN A 190 17.35 10.86 -2.95
N PHE A 191 16.05 10.89 -2.64
CA PHE A 191 15.53 11.76 -1.58
C PHE A 191 15.97 11.33 -0.19
N SER A 192 16.40 10.08 0.02
CA SER A 192 16.99 9.68 1.31
C SER A 192 18.26 10.46 1.62
N ASP A 193 19.20 10.52 0.67
CA ASP A 193 20.44 11.30 0.83
C ASP A 193 20.16 12.80 0.98
N TRP A 194 19.17 13.32 0.25
CA TRP A 194 18.75 14.71 0.37
C TRP A 194 18.16 15.04 1.74
N PHE A 195 17.27 14.20 2.27
CA PHE A 195 16.68 14.39 3.61
C PHE A 195 17.76 14.30 4.69
N ASP A 196 18.70 13.36 4.59
CA ASP A 196 19.79 13.22 5.56
C ASP A 196 20.68 14.47 5.60
N LYS A 197 20.99 15.04 4.42
CA LYS A 197 21.72 16.32 4.30
C LYS A 197 20.94 17.51 4.85
N MET A 198 19.61 17.49 4.73
CA MET A 198 18.73 18.55 5.22
C MET A 198 18.47 18.46 6.72
N LYS A 199 18.53 17.25 7.32
CA LYS A 199 18.18 16.98 8.72
C LYS A 199 18.78 17.96 9.74
N PRO A 200 20.07 18.37 9.65
CA PRO A 200 20.67 19.29 10.63
C PRO A 200 20.16 20.74 10.54
N THR A 201 19.62 21.14 9.38
CA THR A 201 19.25 22.53 9.08
C THR A 201 17.77 22.71 8.79
N ALA A 202 16.99 21.63 8.77
CA ALA A 202 15.56 21.67 8.51
C ALA A 202 14.85 22.54 9.56
N LYS A 203 14.09 23.54 9.11
CA LYS A 203 13.39 24.46 10.01
C LYS A 203 12.25 23.77 10.78
N TYR A 204 11.64 22.76 10.18
CA TYR A 204 10.54 21.98 10.74
C TYR A 204 10.82 20.48 10.60
N PRO A 205 10.25 19.64 11.48
CA PRO A 205 10.46 18.19 11.41
C PRO A 205 10.02 17.60 10.07
N LEU A 206 10.89 16.78 9.47
CA LEU A 206 10.63 16.12 8.18
C LEU A 206 9.86 14.81 8.34
N TYR A 207 9.84 14.23 9.54
CA TYR A 207 9.08 13.03 9.90
C TYR A 207 8.38 13.26 11.23
N PRO A 208 7.25 12.57 11.48
CA PRO A 208 6.57 12.54 12.77
C PRO A 208 7.11 11.43 13.69
N GLN A 209 6.86 11.56 14.99
CA GLN A 209 7.23 10.58 16.01
C GLN A 209 6.35 9.33 15.99
N ALA A 210 5.03 9.51 15.91
CA ALA A 210 4.04 8.44 15.98
C ALA A 210 3.51 7.97 14.62
N GLY A 211 3.88 8.63 13.52
CA GLY A 211 3.58 8.18 12.16
C GLY A 211 4.79 7.55 11.48
N TRP A 212 4.59 6.75 10.42
CA TRP A 212 5.68 6.18 9.62
C TRP A 212 5.85 6.82 8.23
N HIS A 213 4.93 7.69 7.82
CA HIS A 213 5.08 8.53 6.63
C HIS A 213 5.91 9.77 6.97
N TRP A 214 6.45 10.45 5.95
CA TRP A 214 7.02 11.77 6.14
C TRP A 214 5.99 12.79 6.64
N SER A 215 6.46 13.94 7.09
CA SER A 215 5.61 15.09 7.42
C SER A 215 4.98 15.72 6.17
N ASN A 216 3.89 16.46 6.35
CA ASN A 216 3.31 17.26 5.27
C ASN A 216 4.30 18.31 4.74
N TYR A 217 5.17 18.84 5.61
CA TYR A 217 6.27 19.71 5.21
C TYR A 217 7.31 19.01 4.32
N GLY A 218 7.78 17.82 4.71
CA GLY A 218 8.73 17.03 3.92
C GLY A 218 8.15 16.60 2.57
N GLN A 219 6.86 16.26 2.54
CA GLN A 219 6.15 15.98 1.30
C GLN A 219 6.10 17.22 0.38
N TYR A 220 5.70 18.38 0.90
CA TYR A 220 5.64 19.65 0.14
C TYR A 220 6.99 19.95 -0.53
N LEU A 221 8.09 19.85 0.21
CA LEU A 221 9.44 20.06 -0.34
C LEU A 221 9.78 19.04 -1.44
N THR A 222 9.34 17.79 -1.28
CA THR A 222 9.57 16.73 -2.27
C THR A 222 8.75 16.97 -3.55
N MET A 223 7.49 17.40 -3.42
CA MET A 223 6.64 17.76 -4.56
C MET A 223 7.29 18.86 -5.40
N ASP A 224 7.73 19.93 -4.73
CA ASP A 224 8.40 21.07 -5.36
C ASP A 224 9.69 20.63 -6.09
N SER A 225 10.50 19.80 -5.44
CA SER A 225 11.75 19.30 -6.03
C SER A 225 11.54 18.39 -7.24
N ILE A 226 10.51 17.54 -7.23
CA ILE A 226 10.16 16.70 -8.38
C ILE A 226 9.76 17.58 -9.57
N LEU A 227 8.94 18.62 -9.34
CA LEU A 227 8.51 19.52 -10.42
C LEU A 227 9.67 20.27 -11.04
N HIS A 228 10.54 20.88 -10.23
CA HIS A 228 11.74 21.56 -10.74
C HIS A 228 12.69 20.62 -11.50
N TYR A 229 12.83 19.38 -11.03
CA TYR A 229 13.63 18.37 -11.75
C TYR A 229 13.02 18.04 -13.11
N MET A 230 11.71 17.79 -13.15
CA MET A 230 10.98 17.50 -14.39
C MET A 230 11.02 18.68 -15.37
N GLU A 231 10.86 19.89 -14.84
CA GLU A 231 10.96 21.15 -15.59
C GLU A 231 12.32 21.28 -16.28
N ALA A 232 13.41 21.12 -15.52
CA ALA A 232 14.77 21.16 -16.04
C ALA A 232 15.03 20.06 -17.09
N LEU A 233 14.52 18.85 -16.86
CA LEU A 233 14.68 17.73 -17.79
C LEU A 233 13.95 17.99 -19.11
N LYS A 234 12.72 18.50 -19.04
CA LYS A 234 11.85 18.73 -20.20
C LYS A 234 12.06 20.08 -20.88
N LYS A 235 12.77 21.01 -20.22
CA LYS A 235 13.03 22.37 -20.69
C LYS A 235 11.73 23.12 -21.03
N VAL A 236 10.73 22.97 -20.18
CA VAL A 236 9.47 23.70 -20.23
C VAL A 236 9.34 24.55 -18.97
N ASP A 237 8.29 25.35 -18.86
CA ASP A 237 7.93 26.06 -17.64
C ASP A 237 6.74 25.33 -17.00
N MET A 238 6.97 24.62 -15.88
CA MET A 238 5.97 23.81 -15.21
C MET A 238 5.24 24.59 -14.11
N PRO A 239 4.09 24.10 -13.62
CA PRO A 239 3.41 24.70 -12.49
C PRO A 239 4.29 24.79 -11.25
N ASN A 240 4.28 25.95 -10.59
CA ASN A 240 4.99 26.19 -9.34
C ASN A 240 4.08 25.97 -8.15
N ILE A 241 4.65 25.53 -7.01
CA ILE A 241 3.91 25.40 -5.76
C ILE A 241 4.17 26.64 -4.90
N ILE A 242 3.14 27.44 -4.68
CA ILE A 242 3.24 28.69 -3.92
C ILE A 242 2.73 28.46 -2.50
N LEU A 243 3.61 28.68 -1.51
CA LEU A 243 3.25 28.58 -0.10
C LEU A 243 2.44 29.81 0.33
N ASP A 244 1.18 29.60 0.70
CA ASP A 244 0.27 30.64 1.16
C ASP A 244 0.46 30.91 2.66
N SER A 245 0.56 29.85 3.45
CA SER A 245 0.80 29.94 4.88
C SER A 245 1.39 28.64 5.42
N LEU A 246 1.99 28.71 6.61
CA LEU A 246 2.52 27.55 7.30
C LEU A 246 2.16 27.65 8.78
N ILE A 247 1.37 26.68 9.25
CA ILE A 247 0.91 26.63 10.64
C ILE A 247 1.72 25.57 11.37
N VAL A 248 2.28 25.93 12.52
CA VAL A 248 2.98 24.98 13.41
C VAL A 248 2.10 24.75 14.62
N GLY A 249 1.81 23.49 14.94
CA GLY A 249 0.99 23.14 16.09
C GLY A 249 1.32 21.78 16.65
N ASN A 250 0.93 21.56 17.91
CA ASN A 250 1.07 20.28 18.61
C ASN A 250 0.06 19.21 18.15
N TYR A 251 -0.73 19.52 17.11
CA TYR A 251 -1.63 18.57 16.48
C TYR A 251 -0.93 17.92 15.29
N ASN A 252 -0.75 16.60 15.37
CA ASN A 252 -0.36 15.79 14.22
C ASN A 252 -1.62 15.45 13.43
N THR A 253 -1.56 15.57 12.11
CA THR A 253 -2.64 15.10 11.24
C THR A 253 -2.83 13.58 11.34
N GLU A 254 -3.97 13.07 10.86
CA GLU A 254 -4.24 11.62 10.80
C GLU A 254 -3.11 10.84 10.13
N ARG A 255 -2.46 11.43 9.12
CA ARG A 255 -1.31 10.81 8.44
C ARG A 255 -0.04 10.83 9.28
N GLU A 256 0.23 11.94 9.95
CA GLU A 256 1.40 12.11 10.80
C GLU A 256 1.28 11.35 12.14
N TYR A 257 0.09 10.83 12.46
CA TYR A 257 -0.19 10.00 13.62
C TYR A 257 -0.64 8.58 13.26
N ASP A 258 -0.48 8.16 12.00
CA ASP A 258 -1.05 6.91 11.49
C ASP A 258 -0.59 5.64 12.24
N GLY A 259 0.68 5.56 12.62
CA GLY A 259 1.18 4.50 13.50
C GLY A 259 0.55 4.53 14.90
N GLY A 260 0.37 5.72 15.47
CA GLY A 260 -0.29 5.92 16.76
C GLY A 260 -1.75 5.47 16.76
N HIS A 261 -2.47 5.67 15.66
CA HIS A 261 -3.82 5.13 15.49
C HIS A 261 -3.82 3.60 15.53
N LEU A 262 -2.87 2.95 14.86
CA LEU A 262 -2.78 1.49 14.79
C LEU A 262 -2.39 0.84 16.12
N MET A 263 -1.76 1.57 17.03
CA MET A 263 -1.52 1.11 18.40
C MET A 263 -2.84 0.86 19.17
N ASN A 264 -3.94 1.52 18.76
CA ASN A 264 -5.25 1.40 19.40
C ASN A 264 -5.17 1.57 20.94
N LEU A 265 -4.50 2.63 21.39
CA LEU A 265 -4.38 2.97 22.81
C LEU A 265 -5.56 3.83 23.28
N TYR A 266 -5.76 3.94 24.59
CA TYR A 266 -6.64 4.97 25.16
C TYR A 266 -5.93 6.30 25.25
N ASP A 267 -4.67 6.25 25.69
CA ASP A 267 -3.82 7.44 25.77
C ASP A 267 -3.19 7.73 24.43
N THR A 268 -3.10 9.02 24.10
CA THR A 268 -2.33 9.47 22.93
C THR A 268 -0.84 9.40 23.26
N LEU A 269 -0.06 8.86 22.33
CA LEU A 269 1.38 8.92 22.37
C LEU A 269 1.83 10.39 22.32
N PRO A 270 2.90 10.77 23.04
CA PRO A 270 3.47 12.08 22.91
C PRO A 270 4.02 12.28 21.50
N THR A 271 3.79 13.48 20.99
CA THR A 271 4.35 13.95 19.72
C THR A 271 4.92 15.35 19.91
N TYR A 272 5.64 15.83 18.90
CA TYR A 272 6.12 17.20 18.82
C TYR A 272 5.35 17.98 17.77
N ALA A 273 5.47 19.31 17.82
CA ALA A 273 4.82 20.19 16.89
C ALA A 273 5.24 19.93 15.44
N MET A 274 4.25 19.83 14.55
CA MET A 274 4.43 19.60 13.12
C MET A 274 4.06 20.85 12.31
N ALA A 275 4.73 21.04 11.17
CA ALA A 275 4.44 22.13 10.25
C ALA A 275 3.47 21.70 9.16
N GLN A 276 2.40 22.47 9.00
CA GLN A 276 1.33 22.26 8.03
C GLN A 276 1.42 23.33 6.94
N PRO A 277 1.99 23.02 5.76
CA PRO A 277 2.01 23.94 4.65
C PRO A 277 0.63 24.00 3.97
N TYR A 278 0.10 25.20 3.80
CA TYR A 278 -1.04 25.49 2.94
C TYR A 278 -0.52 26.18 1.69
N PHE A 279 -0.83 25.62 0.53
CA PHE A 279 -0.27 26.05 -0.74
C PHE A 279 -1.28 25.91 -1.87
N HIS A 280 -1.01 26.59 -2.97
CA HIS A 280 -1.70 26.40 -4.23
C HIS A 280 -0.69 26.21 -5.37
N PHE A 281 -1.20 25.78 -6.53
CA PHE A 281 -0.40 25.68 -7.74
C PHE A 281 -0.61 26.92 -8.62
N ASP A 282 0.47 27.63 -8.95
CA ASP A 282 0.44 28.58 -10.05
C ASP A 282 0.53 27.82 -11.36
N THR A 283 -0.58 27.81 -12.11
CA THR A 283 -0.72 27.09 -13.38
C THR A 283 -0.85 28.03 -14.58
N LEU A 284 -0.84 29.35 -14.36
CA LEU A 284 -1.09 30.32 -15.40
C LEU A 284 0.07 30.37 -16.40
N HIS A 285 -0.21 30.13 -17.68
CA HIS A 285 0.80 30.03 -18.75
C HIS A 285 1.87 28.93 -18.54
N LYS A 286 1.57 27.94 -17.68
CA LYS A 286 2.46 26.82 -17.39
C LYS A 286 2.11 25.58 -18.22
N THR A 287 3.11 24.75 -18.47
CA THR A 287 2.99 23.48 -19.20
C THR A 287 2.81 22.33 -18.22
N LYS A 288 1.64 21.69 -18.25
CA LYS A 288 1.42 20.41 -17.54
C LYS A 288 1.99 19.26 -18.36
N ILE A 289 2.59 18.27 -17.69
CA ILE A 289 3.20 17.11 -18.36
C ILE A 289 2.45 15.85 -17.99
N LYS A 290 1.79 15.22 -18.96
CA LYS A 290 1.06 13.97 -18.73
C LYS A 290 1.98 12.87 -18.20
N THR A 291 1.80 12.53 -16.92
CA THR A 291 2.72 11.66 -16.17
C THR A 291 2.00 10.47 -15.57
N LEU A 292 2.47 9.26 -15.88
CA LEU A 292 2.06 8.06 -15.15
C LEU A 292 2.96 7.89 -13.93
N VAL A 293 2.35 7.83 -12.74
CA VAL A 293 3.07 7.58 -11.50
C VAL A 293 2.82 6.15 -11.04
N ILE A 294 3.89 5.43 -10.73
CA ILE A 294 3.84 4.13 -10.04
C ILE A 294 4.48 4.36 -8.67
N GLY A 295 3.73 4.14 -7.60
CA GLY A 295 4.21 4.47 -6.26
C GLY A 295 3.52 3.67 -5.17
N ASP A 296 3.98 3.88 -3.95
CA ASP A 296 3.36 3.36 -2.74
C ASP A 296 2.65 4.49 -1.97
N SER A 297 2.32 4.24 -0.71
CA SER A 297 1.55 5.15 0.14
C SER A 297 2.20 6.52 0.34
N TYR A 298 3.49 6.70 0.06
CA TYR A 298 4.13 8.01 0.14
C TYR A 298 3.62 8.99 -0.93
N TYR A 299 3.10 8.48 -2.06
CA TYR A 299 2.57 9.34 -3.12
C TYR A 299 1.07 9.68 -2.93
N ASP A 300 0.34 8.97 -2.06
CA ASP A 300 -1.11 9.13 -1.88
C ASP A 300 -1.51 10.59 -1.59
N GLU A 301 -0.79 11.27 -0.70
CA GLU A 301 -1.09 12.65 -0.35
C GLU A 301 -0.59 13.64 -1.41
N MET A 302 0.41 13.28 -2.21
CA MET A 302 0.84 14.12 -3.34
C MET A 302 -0.25 14.10 -4.41
N TRP A 303 -0.85 12.93 -4.64
CA TRP A 303 -2.04 12.77 -5.46
C TRP A 303 -3.23 13.57 -4.91
N ALA A 304 -3.58 13.35 -3.63
CA ALA A 304 -4.73 14.00 -2.99
C ALA A 304 -4.56 15.53 -2.88
N GLY A 305 -3.33 16.00 -2.71
CA GLY A 305 -2.94 17.41 -2.76
C GLY A 305 -3.01 18.04 -4.16
N GLY A 306 -3.46 17.29 -5.17
CA GLY A 306 -3.77 17.81 -6.49
C GLY A 306 -2.59 17.83 -7.47
N LEU A 307 -1.46 17.18 -7.16
CA LEU A 307 -0.28 17.16 -8.05
C LEU A 307 -0.64 16.66 -9.46
N SER A 308 -1.47 15.61 -9.55
CA SER A 308 -1.88 15.07 -10.85
C SER A 308 -2.72 16.05 -11.67
N PHE A 309 -3.72 16.65 -11.05
CA PHE A 309 -4.60 17.61 -11.71
C PHE A 309 -3.86 18.90 -12.09
N ASN A 310 -3.02 19.42 -11.19
CA ASN A 310 -2.39 20.72 -11.34
C ASN A 310 -1.12 20.68 -12.18
N ALA A 311 -0.32 19.62 -12.14
CA ALA A 311 0.97 19.55 -12.83
C ALA A 311 1.12 18.39 -13.81
N PHE A 312 0.45 17.24 -13.58
CA PHE A 312 0.64 16.04 -14.40
C PHE A 312 -0.44 15.76 -15.44
N ASP A 313 -1.20 16.79 -15.85
CA ASP A 313 -2.23 16.70 -16.90
C ASP A 313 -3.20 15.52 -16.69
N ASN A 314 -3.66 15.34 -15.45
CA ASN A 314 -4.55 14.25 -15.05
C ASN A 314 -3.97 12.84 -15.31
N GLY A 315 -2.64 12.71 -15.32
CA GLY A 315 -1.96 11.43 -15.43
C GLY A 315 -2.32 10.49 -14.29
N ASN A 316 -2.30 9.18 -14.53
CA ASN A 316 -2.77 8.18 -13.58
C ASN A 316 -1.76 7.93 -12.45
N PHE A 317 -2.25 7.54 -11.28
CA PHE A 317 -1.44 6.98 -10.21
C PHE A 317 -1.76 5.50 -10.01
N TRP A 318 -0.77 4.64 -10.25
CA TRP A 318 -0.83 3.20 -10.03
C TRP A 318 -0.24 2.84 -8.68
N TYR A 319 -1.12 2.72 -7.69
CA TYR A 319 -0.77 2.36 -6.33
C TYR A 319 -0.34 0.89 -6.25
N TYR A 320 0.92 0.67 -5.86
CA TYR A 320 1.59 -0.63 -5.86
C TYR A 320 1.46 -1.38 -7.19
N ASN A 321 1.34 -0.66 -8.32
CA ASN A 321 1.04 -1.25 -9.63
C ASN A 321 -0.16 -2.22 -9.57
N ARG A 322 -1.21 -1.88 -8.79
CA ARG A 322 -2.39 -2.71 -8.60
C ARG A 322 -3.68 -1.92 -8.80
N ASP A 323 -3.82 -0.82 -8.07
CA ASP A 323 -5.01 0.01 -8.09
C ASP A 323 -4.74 1.29 -8.88
N ILE A 324 -5.73 1.76 -9.62
CA ILE A 324 -5.63 2.98 -10.41
C ILE A 324 -6.41 4.10 -9.72
N TYR A 325 -5.67 5.13 -9.31
CA TYR A 325 -6.20 6.42 -8.95
C TYR A 325 -6.16 7.33 -10.18
N ASP A 326 -7.34 7.77 -10.59
CA ASP A 326 -7.55 8.71 -11.69
C ASP A 326 -8.78 9.58 -11.37
N ASN A 327 -9.02 10.60 -12.20
CA ASN A 327 -10.16 11.51 -12.03
C ASN A 327 -11.46 10.97 -12.65
N ASN A 328 -11.49 9.72 -13.14
CA ASN A 328 -12.67 9.10 -13.73
C ASN A 328 -13.31 8.12 -12.73
N PRO A 329 -14.40 8.49 -12.04
CA PRO A 329 -15.04 7.61 -11.06
C PRO A 329 -15.58 6.31 -11.69
N ASN A 330 -15.88 6.32 -12.98
CA ASN A 330 -16.36 5.15 -13.74
C ASN A 330 -15.25 4.44 -14.51
N GLY A 331 -13.99 4.85 -14.31
CA GLY A 331 -12.81 4.26 -14.95
C GLY A 331 -12.51 2.86 -14.44
N ILE A 332 -11.67 2.13 -15.19
CA ILE A 332 -11.13 0.85 -14.74
C ILE A 332 -10.19 1.11 -13.57
N LYS A 333 -10.49 0.52 -12.40
CA LYS A 333 -9.68 0.69 -11.18
C LYS A 333 -8.68 -0.43 -10.94
N ASP A 334 -8.88 -1.59 -11.55
CA ASP A 334 -7.93 -2.70 -11.51
C ASP A 334 -6.91 -2.58 -12.65
N ARG A 335 -5.66 -2.29 -12.29
CA ARG A 335 -4.55 -2.13 -13.24
C ARG A 335 -4.34 -3.36 -14.11
N LYS A 336 -4.61 -4.57 -13.61
CA LYS A 336 -4.41 -5.81 -14.38
C LYS A 336 -5.31 -5.93 -15.59
N LEU A 337 -6.39 -5.16 -15.66
CA LEU A 337 -7.30 -5.13 -16.81
C LEU A 337 -6.80 -4.25 -17.95
N LEU A 338 -5.76 -3.43 -17.74
CA LEU A 338 -5.20 -2.54 -18.76
C LEU A 338 -4.04 -3.19 -19.53
N ASN A 339 -3.87 -2.76 -20.78
CA ASN A 339 -2.67 -3.05 -21.57
C ASN A 339 -1.55 -2.07 -21.18
N ILE A 340 -0.53 -2.57 -20.49
CA ILE A 340 0.51 -1.72 -19.90
C ILE A 340 1.25 -0.88 -20.94
N LYS A 341 1.48 -1.41 -22.15
CA LYS A 341 2.20 -0.70 -23.21
C LYS A 341 1.41 0.48 -23.71
N GLN A 342 0.13 0.28 -24.00
CA GLN A 342 -0.78 1.35 -24.42
C GLN A 342 -0.88 2.43 -23.35
N GLU A 343 -0.96 2.05 -22.06
CA GLU A 343 -0.99 3.03 -20.98
C GLU A 343 0.31 3.81 -20.83
N ILE A 344 1.47 3.15 -20.93
CA ILE A 344 2.77 3.85 -20.91
C ILE A 344 2.85 4.86 -22.07
N GLU A 345 2.48 4.47 -23.29
CA GLU A 345 2.61 5.31 -24.49
C GLU A 345 1.63 6.51 -24.54
N LYS A 346 0.58 6.52 -23.68
CA LYS A 346 -0.31 7.69 -23.50
C LYS A 346 0.35 8.85 -22.75
N ASN A 347 1.50 8.62 -22.12
CA ASN A 347 2.15 9.59 -21.24
C ASN A 347 3.39 10.19 -21.91
N LYS A 348 3.86 11.32 -21.36
CA LYS A 348 5.13 11.96 -21.75
C LYS A 348 6.23 11.77 -20.71
N PHE A 349 5.86 11.23 -19.56
CA PHE A 349 6.74 11.00 -18.43
C PHE A 349 6.23 9.81 -17.61
N ILE A 350 7.15 9.00 -17.11
CA ILE A 350 6.87 7.92 -16.14
C ILE A 350 7.69 8.21 -14.88
N LEU A 351 7.01 8.28 -13.74
CA LEU A 351 7.62 8.45 -12.43
C LEU A 351 7.41 7.18 -11.61
N LEU A 352 8.50 6.50 -11.25
CA LEU A 352 8.48 5.41 -10.28
C LEU A 352 8.96 5.92 -8.93
N MET A 353 8.12 5.88 -7.91
CA MET A 353 8.38 6.48 -6.60
C MET A 353 8.23 5.46 -5.46
N PRO A 354 9.22 4.58 -5.27
CA PRO A 354 9.22 3.61 -4.19
C PRO A 354 9.84 4.23 -2.93
N THR A 355 9.25 3.93 -1.79
CA THR A 355 9.87 4.15 -0.49
C THR A 355 10.94 3.10 -0.24
N ASN A 356 12.00 3.47 0.50
CA ASN A 356 13.11 2.56 0.81
C ASN A 356 12.67 1.18 1.33
N ALA A 357 11.64 1.15 2.17
CA ALA A 357 11.06 -0.08 2.72
C ALA A 357 10.52 -1.06 1.65
N ASN A 358 10.20 -0.56 0.45
CA ASN A 358 9.61 -1.33 -0.65
C ASN A 358 10.59 -1.60 -1.81
N ILE A 359 11.82 -1.10 -1.77
CA ILE A 359 12.79 -1.23 -2.88
C ILE A 359 13.16 -2.70 -3.16
N TYR A 360 13.06 -3.59 -2.17
CA TYR A 360 13.22 -5.04 -2.36
C TYR A 360 12.23 -5.63 -3.42
N LYS A 361 11.15 -4.91 -3.71
CA LYS A 361 10.20 -5.15 -4.81
C LYS A 361 10.09 -3.92 -5.71
N LEU A 362 11.23 -3.37 -6.12
CA LEU A 362 11.31 -2.18 -6.95
C LEU A 362 10.37 -2.27 -8.17
N GLY A 363 9.49 -1.27 -8.32
CA GLY A 363 8.53 -1.23 -9.42
C GLY A 363 7.22 -1.98 -9.16
N PHE A 364 7.13 -2.79 -8.09
CA PHE A 364 5.92 -3.55 -7.77
C PHE A 364 5.43 -4.44 -8.94
N GLY A 365 6.37 -4.99 -9.71
CA GLY A 365 6.09 -5.78 -10.93
C GLY A 365 5.95 -4.94 -12.21
N PHE A 366 5.88 -3.61 -12.13
CA PHE A 366 5.74 -2.72 -13.30
C PHE A 366 6.91 -2.89 -14.26
N ILE A 367 8.13 -2.97 -13.74
CA ILE A 367 9.36 -3.04 -14.55
C ILE A 367 9.38 -4.33 -15.36
N GLU A 368 9.04 -5.45 -14.74
CA GLU A 368 8.96 -6.76 -15.40
C GLU A 368 7.89 -6.75 -16.48
N GLU A 369 6.69 -6.26 -16.16
CA GLU A 369 5.59 -6.21 -17.11
C GLU A 369 5.85 -5.27 -18.28
N ALA A 370 6.44 -4.10 -18.03
CA ALA A 370 6.85 -3.17 -19.07
C ALA A 370 7.96 -3.80 -19.92
N TYR A 371 8.96 -4.44 -19.31
CA TYR A 371 10.03 -5.10 -20.04
C TYR A 371 9.48 -6.18 -20.98
N GLU A 372 8.60 -7.06 -20.47
CA GLU A 372 7.91 -8.03 -21.32
C GLU A 372 7.11 -7.35 -22.43
N ALA A 373 6.45 -6.23 -22.16
CA ALA A 373 5.65 -5.51 -23.15
C ALA A 373 6.46 -4.95 -24.33
N TYR A 374 7.70 -4.53 -24.09
CA TYR A 374 8.56 -3.95 -25.13
C TYR A 374 9.49 -4.97 -25.79
N PHE A 375 9.85 -6.05 -25.10
CA PHE A 375 10.92 -6.96 -25.54
C PHE A 375 10.49 -8.40 -25.79
N ASN A 376 9.24 -8.79 -25.47
CA ASN A 376 8.70 -10.10 -25.81
C ASN A 376 7.97 -10.05 -27.18
N PRO A 377 8.45 -10.76 -28.22
CA PRO A 377 7.83 -10.75 -29.55
C PRO A 377 6.36 -11.20 -29.57
N ASN A 378 5.96 -12.02 -28.60
CA ASN A 378 4.61 -12.56 -28.51
C ASN A 378 3.67 -11.71 -27.63
N TYR A 379 4.13 -10.57 -27.11
CA TYR A 379 3.36 -9.77 -26.17
C TYR A 379 2.00 -9.32 -26.73
N GLU A 380 1.99 -8.72 -27.93
CA GLU A 380 0.75 -8.22 -28.54
C GLU A 380 -0.26 -9.35 -28.76
N LEU A 381 0.19 -10.50 -29.27
CA LEU A 381 -0.64 -11.69 -29.44
C LEU A 381 -1.23 -12.17 -28.10
N ASN A 382 -0.43 -12.17 -27.04
CA ASN A 382 -0.87 -12.53 -25.69
C ASN A 382 -1.90 -11.54 -25.13
N GLN A 383 -1.74 -10.23 -25.38
CA GLN A 383 -2.73 -9.23 -24.97
C GLN A 383 -4.04 -9.36 -25.73
N ILE A 384 -4.01 -9.55 -27.05
CA ILE A 384 -5.21 -9.80 -27.86
C ILE A 384 -5.97 -11.03 -27.32
N LYS A 385 -5.24 -12.11 -27.02
CA LYS A 385 -5.81 -13.32 -26.40
C LYS A 385 -6.47 -13.01 -25.05
N LYS A 386 -5.79 -12.25 -24.19
CA LYS A 386 -6.28 -11.87 -22.85
C LYS A 386 -7.52 -10.98 -22.92
N GLU A 387 -7.53 -9.96 -23.78
CA GLU A 387 -8.67 -9.08 -24.01
C GLU A 387 -9.89 -9.87 -24.51
N ARG A 388 -9.67 -10.82 -25.43
CA ARG A 388 -10.72 -11.71 -25.92
C ARG A 388 -11.29 -12.59 -24.81
N ILE A 389 -10.45 -13.21 -23.99
CA ILE A 389 -10.87 -13.99 -22.81
C ILE A 389 -11.71 -13.12 -21.87
N ASN A 390 -11.24 -11.91 -21.51
CA ASN A 390 -11.96 -11.01 -20.61
C ASN A 390 -13.34 -10.63 -21.15
N LYS A 391 -13.47 -10.42 -22.47
CA LYS A 391 -14.77 -10.16 -23.11
C LYS A 391 -15.70 -11.37 -23.01
N ILE A 392 -15.19 -12.60 -23.17
CA ILE A 392 -15.97 -13.82 -23.00
C ILE A 392 -16.38 -14.00 -21.53
N VAL A 393 -15.47 -13.81 -20.58
CA VAL A 393 -15.75 -13.82 -19.13
C VAL A 393 -16.86 -12.83 -18.77
N LYS A 394 -16.79 -11.60 -19.28
CA LYS A 394 -17.85 -10.60 -19.08
C LYS A 394 -19.18 -11.09 -19.64
N THR A 395 -19.18 -11.66 -20.84
CA THR A 395 -20.37 -12.21 -21.51
C THR A 395 -21.00 -13.34 -20.71
N ILE A 396 -20.17 -14.25 -20.17
CA ILE A 396 -20.59 -15.33 -19.26
C ILE A 396 -21.28 -14.74 -18.04
N LYS A 397 -20.63 -13.79 -17.34
CA LYS A 397 -21.15 -13.17 -16.12
C LYS A 397 -22.45 -12.39 -16.36
N THR A 398 -22.67 -11.85 -17.56
CA THR A 398 -23.89 -11.10 -17.91
C THR A 398 -24.98 -11.94 -18.57
N THR A 399 -24.75 -13.23 -18.84
CA THR A 399 -25.73 -14.14 -19.45
C THR A 399 -26.24 -15.12 -18.39
N PRO A 400 -27.44 -14.90 -17.80
CA PRO A 400 -27.89 -15.68 -16.64
C PRO A 400 -27.93 -17.19 -16.87
N SER A 401 -28.39 -17.64 -18.04
CA SER A 401 -28.47 -19.07 -18.38
C SER A 401 -27.10 -19.72 -18.48
N TRP A 402 -26.11 -19.00 -19.02
CA TRP A 402 -24.73 -19.50 -19.15
C TRP A 402 -24.04 -19.51 -17.79
N LEU A 403 -24.20 -18.46 -16.99
CA LEU A 403 -23.65 -18.41 -15.64
C LEU A 403 -24.21 -19.54 -14.77
N ALA A 404 -25.53 -19.76 -14.79
CA ALA A 404 -26.16 -20.84 -14.03
C ALA A 404 -25.65 -22.24 -14.44
N ALA A 405 -25.39 -22.46 -15.73
CA ALA A 405 -24.81 -23.72 -16.20
C ALA A 405 -23.36 -23.92 -15.69
N ILE A 406 -22.58 -22.84 -15.64
CA ILE A 406 -21.20 -22.87 -15.12
C ILE A 406 -21.18 -23.02 -13.60
N GLU A 407 -22.13 -22.45 -12.86
CA GLU A 407 -22.26 -22.67 -11.41
C GLU A 407 -22.49 -24.15 -11.11
N GLN A 408 -23.39 -24.82 -11.84
CA GLN A 408 -23.60 -26.25 -11.70
C GLN A 408 -22.34 -27.05 -12.09
N GLN A 409 -21.61 -26.63 -13.11
CA GLN A 409 -20.33 -27.24 -13.48
C GLN A 409 -19.29 -27.09 -12.36
N ALA A 410 -19.15 -25.91 -11.78
CA ALA A 410 -18.21 -25.62 -10.70
C ALA A 410 -18.45 -26.52 -9.49
N VAL A 411 -19.72 -26.74 -9.13
CA VAL A 411 -20.13 -27.68 -8.07
C VAL A 411 -19.76 -29.12 -8.44
N ARG A 412 -20.07 -29.57 -9.66
CA ARG A 412 -19.76 -30.94 -10.11
C ARG A 412 -18.26 -31.23 -10.15
N GLU A 413 -17.45 -30.25 -10.56
CA GLU A 413 -15.99 -30.38 -10.71
C GLU A 413 -15.22 -30.04 -9.44
N ASN A 414 -15.90 -29.61 -8.38
CA ASN A 414 -15.30 -29.15 -7.12
C ASN A 414 -14.22 -28.06 -7.32
N ILE A 415 -14.53 -27.07 -8.16
CA ILE A 415 -13.67 -25.90 -8.40
C ILE A 415 -14.43 -24.60 -8.10
N SER A 416 -13.70 -23.51 -7.84
CA SER A 416 -14.32 -22.19 -7.65
C SER A 416 -15.06 -21.73 -8.92
N LEU A 417 -16.15 -20.97 -8.77
CA LEU A 417 -16.90 -20.39 -9.87
C LEU A 417 -16.01 -19.58 -10.84
N ASP A 418 -15.12 -18.73 -10.32
CA ASP A 418 -14.23 -17.93 -11.18
C ASP A 418 -13.28 -18.82 -12.01
N LYS A 419 -12.77 -19.92 -11.45
CA LYS A 419 -11.96 -20.89 -12.20
C LYS A 419 -12.77 -21.58 -13.30
N ALA A 420 -14.02 -21.96 -13.02
CA ALA A 420 -14.90 -22.56 -14.01
C ALA A 420 -15.23 -21.58 -15.15
N ILE A 421 -15.50 -20.31 -14.82
CA ILE A 421 -15.72 -19.23 -15.80
C ILE A 421 -14.49 -19.04 -16.69
N GLN A 422 -13.29 -19.01 -16.08
CA GLN A 422 -12.04 -18.85 -16.82
C GLN A 422 -11.79 -20.01 -17.79
N ASN A 423 -11.94 -21.26 -17.33
CA ASN A 423 -11.77 -22.44 -18.18
C ASN A 423 -12.74 -22.43 -19.38
N ASN A 424 -14.01 -22.05 -19.14
CA ASN A 424 -15.00 -21.92 -20.20
C ASN A 424 -14.62 -20.82 -21.21
N ALA A 425 -14.15 -19.67 -20.75
CA ALA A 425 -13.71 -18.60 -21.62
C ALA A 425 -12.53 -19.01 -22.53
N GLU A 426 -11.57 -19.75 -21.99
CA GLU A 426 -10.45 -20.31 -22.75
C GLU A 426 -10.89 -21.37 -23.77
N TYR A 427 -11.85 -22.23 -23.40
CA TYR A 427 -12.43 -23.22 -24.29
C TYR A 427 -13.15 -22.56 -25.47
N VAL A 428 -14.00 -21.56 -25.21
CA VAL A 428 -14.70 -20.81 -26.27
C VAL A 428 -13.70 -20.19 -27.24
N LEU A 429 -12.65 -19.53 -26.72
CA LEU A 429 -11.63 -18.94 -27.57
C LEU A 429 -10.90 -19.98 -28.44
N LYS A 430 -10.61 -21.16 -27.88
CA LYS A 430 -10.00 -22.27 -28.63
C LYS A 430 -10.90 -22.76 -29.76
N GLU A 431 -12.21 -22.87 -29.53
CA GLU A 431 -13.18 -23.28 -30.55
C GLU A 431 -13.39 -22.21 -31.63
N GLU A 432 -13.36 -20.91 -31.28
CA GLU A 432 -13.39 -19.80 -32.24
C GLU A 432 -12.17 -19.85 -33.19
N ASN A 433 -10.98 -20.06 -32.63
CA ASN A 433 -9.75 -20.14 -33.43
C ASN A 433 -9.76 -21.34 -34.38
N LYS A 434 -10.32 -22.49 -33.99
CA LYS A 434 -10.46 -23.65 -34.87
C LYS A 434 -11.36 -23.39 -36.09
N LYS A 435 -12.40 -22.56 -35.93
CA LYS A 435 -13.34 -22.22 -37.01
C LYS A 435 -12.76 -21.23 -38.03
N THR A 436 -11.73 -20.49 -37.64
CA THR A 436 -11.10 -19.44 -38.47
C THR A 436 -9.94 -19.98 -39.33
N VAL A 437 -9.48 -21.21 -39.05
CA VAL A 437 -8.38 -21.90 -39.78
C VAL A 437 -8.92 -22.89 -40.83
N LYS A 438 -10.24 -22.99 -40.97
CA LYS A 438 -10.92 -23.64 -42.10
C LYS A 438 -11.41 -22.58 -43.07
#